data_AF-A0A3N5BF19-F1
#
_entry.id   AF-A0A3N5BF19-F1
#
_cell.length_a   1.000
_cell.length_b   1.000
_cell.length_c   1.000
_cell.angle_alpha   90.00
_cell.angle_beta   90.00
_cell.angle_gamma   90.00
#
_symmetry.space_group_name_H-M   'P 1'
#
loop_
_entity.id
_entity.type
_entity.pdbx_description
1 polymer ?
#
loop_
_entity_poly.entity_id
_entity_poly.type
_entity_poly.pdbx_seq_one_letter_code
_entity_poly.pdbx_strand_id
1 'polypeptide(L)'
;MGFDLLVKMQPSRKRRKEGEVFVIQPFENTFDYGKVIRTKLPSKNLMVEGMNLIYIYNQHSKEVDIPEELNPNKLLIPPQIVNNQGWLKGYFQTVDIQSVLEEEKNIDFGFWDIKIKGYVDEEGERLDHVPAIHEDFGIGSYGSVGYSVKKVFDLYHEGDY
;
A
#
# COMPACT_ATOMS: atom_id res chain seq x y z
N MET A 1 -2.32 -20.10 -16.57
CA MET A 1 -3.06 -18.84 -16.81
C MET A 1 -2.98 -18.06 -15.51
N GLY A 2 -2.09 -17.07 -15.44
CA GLY A 2 -1.92 -16.30 -14.21
C GLY A 2 -3.11 -15.35 -14.08
N PHE A 3 -3.87 -15.46 -12.99
CA PHE A 3 -4.83 -14.42 -12.65
C PHE A 3 -4.03 -13.19 -12.22
N ASP A 4 -3.75 -12.30 -13.15
CA ASP A 4 -3.20 -11.00 -12.82
C ASP A 4 -4.25 -10.26 -11.98
N LEU A 5 -3.96 -10.12 -10.67
CA LEU A 5 -4.82 -9.45 -9.69
C LEU A 5 -4.89 -7.94 -9.90
N LEU A 6 -4.07 -7.40 -10.79
CA LEU A 6 -4.07 -6.01 -11.23
C LEU A 6 -3.88 -5.97 -12.75
N VAL A 7 -4.56 -5.04 -13.41
CA VAL A 7 -4.34 -4.73 -14.82
C VAL A 7 -2.99 -4.02 -14.96
N LYS A 8 -2.17 -4.52 -15.88
CA LYS A 8 -0.84 -3.97 -16.15
C LYS A 8 -0.94 -2.64 -16.90
N MET A 9 -0.21 -1.65 -16.42
CA MET A 9 -0.07 -0.30 -16.97
C MET A 9 1.38 -0.10 -17.47
N GLN A 10 2.04 1.00 -17.08
CA GLN A 10 3.37 1.38 -17.56
C GLN A 10 4.50 0.97 -16.59
N PRO A 11 5.45 0.11 -17.00
CA PRO A 11 6.64 -0.19 -16.20
C PRO A 11 7.54 1.03 -15.95
N SER A 12 8.10 1.12 -14.75
CA SER A 12 9.00 2.19 -14.35
C SER A 12 10.21 1.66 -13.57
N ARG A 13 11.41 2.08 -13.97
CA ARG A 13 12.69 1.79 -13.30
C ARG A 13 13.21 2.95 -12.44
N LYS A 14 12.42 4.03 -12.30
CA LYS A 14 12.79 5.18 -11.47
C LYS A 14 12.90 4.74 -10.02
N ARG A 15 13.87 5.31 -9.29
CA ARG A 15 13.98 5.14 -7.84
C ARG A 15 12.76 5.78 -7.18
N ARG A 16 12.19 5.07 -6.20
CA ARG A 16 11.04 5.56 -5.42
C ARG A 16 11.43 6.74 -4.56
N LYS A 17 10.48 7.63 -4.36
CA LYS A 17 10.60 8.77 -3.45
C LYS A 17 9.41 8.78 -2.49
N GLU A 18 9.68 9.26 -1.29
CA GLU A 18 8.63 9.61 -0.35
C GLU A 18 7.69 10.65 -0.98
N GLY A 19 6.39 10.48 -0.74
CA GLY A 19 5.35 11.34 -1.30
C GLY A 19 4.91 10.98 -2.73
N GLU A 20 5.52 9.99 -3.39
CA GLU A 20 5.05 9.55 -4.70
C GLU A 20 3.61 9.04 -4.61
N VAL A 21 2.71 9.73 -5.29
CA VAL A 21 1.33 9.27 -5.51
C VAL A 21 1.34 8.36 -6.72
N PHE A 22 0.75 7.18 -6.57
CA PHE A 22 0.64 6.19 -7.62
C PHE A 22 -0.78 5.65 -7.71
N VAL A 23 -1.11 5.08 -8.85
CA VAL A 23 -2.35 4.32 -9.05
C VAL A 23 -2.04 2.84 -9.23
N ILE A 24 -3.00 2.02 -8.83
CA ILE A 24 -3.13 0.62 -9.23
C ILE A 24 -4.45 0.44 -9.95
N GLN A 25 -4.57 -0.62 -10.77
CA GLN A 25 -5.79 -0.87 -11.53
C GLN A 25 -6.34 -2.26 -11.20
N PRO A 26 -7.24 -2.43 -10.22
CA PRO A 26 -7.84 -3.74 -9.90
C PRO A 26 -8.71 -4.30 -11.03
N PHE A 27 -9.40 -3.44 -11.78
CA PHE A 27 -10.26 -3.79 -12.91
C PHE A 27 -10.04 -2.79 -14.04
N GLU A 28 -10.34 -3.18 -15.28
CA GLU A 28 -10.22 -2.25 -16.42
C GLU A 28 -10.98 -0.94 -16.14
N ASN A 29 -10.31 0.18 -16.38
CA ASN A 29 -10.82 1.54 -16.17
C ASN A 29 -11.29 1.81 -14.72
N THR A 30 -10.65 1.20 -13.73
CA THR A 30 -10.87 1.53 -12.31
C THR A 30 -9.51 1.67 -11.64
N PHE A 31 -9.20 2.86 -11.12
CA PHE A 31 -7.91 3.18 -10.54
C PHE A 31 -8.05 3.50 -9.06
N ASP A 32 -7.34 2.78 -8.20
CA ASP A 32 -7.21 3.13 -6.79
C ASP A 32 -5.91 3.87 -6.53
N TYR A 33 -5.97 4.86 -5.65
CA TYR A 33 -4.84 5.72 -5.34
C TYR A 33 -4.04 5.21 -4.16
N GLY A 34 -2.71 5.27 -4.28
CA GLY A 34 -1.78 5.00 -3.20
C GLY A 34 -0.71 6.07 -3.09
N LYS A 35 -0.06 6.14 -1.94
CA LYS A 35 1.06 7.05 -1.67
C LYS A 35 2.20 6.27 -1.04
N VAL A 36 3.42 6.59 -1.46
CA VAL A 36 4.65 6.11 -0.82
C VAL A 36 4.91 6.98 0.40
N ILE A 37 4.69 6.41 1.59
CA ILE A 37 4.79 7.13 2.87
C ILE A 37 6.22 7.19 3.35
N ARG A 38 6.98 6.13 3.12
CA ARG A 38 8.39 6.05 3.49
C ARG A 38 9.14 5.15 2.55
N THR A 39 10.39 5.50 2.27
CA THR A 39 11.29 4.68 1.43
C THR A 39 12.53 4.30 2.24
N LYS A 40 13.19 3.21 1.82
CA LYS A 40 14.41 2.72 2.46
C LYS A 40 14.22 2.48 3.96
N LEU A 41 13.18 1.71 4.30
CA LEU A 41 12.87 1.41 5.69
C LEU A 41 14.11 0.88 6.43
N PRO A 42 14.51 1.50 7.56
CA PRO A 42 15.63 1.04 8.37
C PRO A 42 15.14 -0.07 9.31
N SER A 43 14.81 -1.24 8.77
CA SER A 43 14.26 -2.33 9.56
C SER A 43 15.33 -3.27 10.10
N LYS A 44 15.10 -3.78 11.33
CA LYS A 44 15.88 -4.90 11.90
C LYS A 44 15.68 -6.21 11.13
N ASN A 45 14.59 -6.34 10.38
CA ASN A 45 14.33 -7.50 9.54
C ASN A 45 14.96 -7.29 8.15
N LEU A 46 16.00 -8.07 7.83
CA LEU A 46 16.75 -7.98 6.55
C LEU A 46 15.88 -8.15 5.30
N MET A 47 14.70 -8.77 5.41
CA MET A 47 13.77 -8.87 4.29
C MET A 47 13.04 -7.54 4.07
N VAL A 48 12.71 -6.82 5.15
CA VAL A 48 11.99 -5.54 5.13
C VAL A 48 12.94 -4.35 4.95
N GLU A 49 14.20 -4.49 5.34
CA GLU A 49 15.22 -3.46 5.19
C GLU A 49 15.29 -2.96 3.73
N GLY A 50 15.23 -1.64 3.55
CA GLY A 50 15.31 -1.02 2.24
C GLY A 50 14.01 -1.03 1.42
N MET A 51 12.92 -1.63 1.93
CA MET A 51 11.60 -1.62 1.29
C MET A 51 10.89 -0.26 1.44
N ASN A 52 9.68 -0.17 0.91
CA ASN A 52 8.85 1.04 0.98
C ASN A 52 7.57 0.76 1.77
N LEU A 53 7.16 1.70 2.60
CA LEU A 53 5.83 1.73 3.21
C LEU A 53 4.88 2.47 2.25
N ILE A 54 3.75 1.84 1.93
CA ILE A 54 2.71 2.43 1.09
C ILE A 54 1.36 2.40 1.80
N TYR A 55 0.56 3.41 1.50
CA TYR A 55 -0.87 3.44 1.79
C TYR A 55 -1.65 3.32 0.48
N ILE A 56 -2.81 2.65 0.54
CA ILE A 56 -3.82 2.66 -0.52
C ILE A 56 -5.09 3.27 0.08
N TYR A 57 -5.58 4.34 -0.53
CA TYR A 57 -6.69 5.14 -0.02
C TYR A 57 -8.00 4.63 -0.61
N ASN A 58 -9.09 4.77 0.14
CA ASN A 58 -10.44 4.49 -0.32
C ASN A 58 -10.93 5.64 -1.21
N GLN A 59 -10.29 5.76 -2.35
CA GLN A 59 -10.54 6.75 -3.38
C GLN A 59 -10.21 6.10 -4.72
N HIS A 60 -11.18 6.13 -5.64
CA HIS A 60 -11.04 5.55 -6.95
C HIS A 60 -11.57 6.47 -8.05
N SER A 61 -11.07 6.26 -9.26
CA SER A 61 -11.47 7.00 -10.45
C SER A 61 -11.63 6.07 -11.65
N LYS A 62 -12.30 6.57 -12.70
CA LYS A 62 -12.42 5.86 -13.99
C LYS A 62 -11.31 6.20 -14.98
N GLU A 63 -10.58 7.26 -14.71
CA GLU A 63 -9.45 7.74 -15.48
C GLU A 63 -8.29 8.07 -14.54
N VAL A 64 -7.07 8.01 -15.04
CA VAL A 64 -5.89 8.40 -14.26
C VAL A 64 -5.87 9.92 -14.13
N ASP A 65 -6.23 10.42 -12.96
CA ASP A 65 -6.18 11.85 -12.60
C ASP A 65 -5.22 12.09 -11.43
N ILE A 66 -4.82 13.34 -11.20
CA ILE A 66 -4.02 13.76 -10.05
C ILE A 66 -5.01 14.12 -8.92
N PRO A 67 -5.01 13.37 -7.79
CA PRO A 67 -5.93 13.68 -6.70
C PRO A 67 -5.49 14.98 -6.01
N GLU A 68 -6.42 15.91 -5.77
CA GLU A 68 -6.13 17.14 -5.03
C GLU A 68 -5.67 16.84 -3.59
N GLU A 69 -6.30 15.87 -2.94
CA GLU A 69 -5.97 15.41 -1.59
C GLU A 69 -6.27 13.92 -1.43
N LEU A 70 -5.47 13.22 -0.62
CA LEU A 70 -5.71 11.84 -0.20
C LEU A 70 -5.96 11.83 1.31
N ASN A 71 -7.16 11.41 1.73
CA ASN A 71 -7.57 11.50 3.13
C ASN A 71 -6.93 10.36 3.97
N PRO A 72 -6.02 10.65 4.92
CA PRO A 72 -5.34 9.64 5.74
C PRO A 72 -6.29 8.79 6.58
N ASN A 73 -7.47 9.31 6.93
CA ASN A 73 -8.47 8.60 7.74
C ASN A 73 -9.30 7.58 6.92
N LYS A 74 -9.07 7.48 5.62
CA LYS A 74 -9.82 6.60 4.70
C LYS A 74 -8.87 5.72 3.91
N LEU A 75 -8.22 4.78 4.59
CA LEU A 75 -7.46 3.72 3.93
C LEU A 75 -8.40 2.64 3.38
N LEU A 76 -8.10 2.13 2.19
CA LEU A 76 -8.85 1.03 1.57
C LEU A 76 -8.44 -0.33 2.14
N ILE A 77 -7.13 -0.48 2.40
CA ILE A 77 -6.53 -1.66 3.02
C ILE A 77 -5.51 -1.21 4.09
N PRO A 78 -5.16 -2.06 5.06
CA PRO A 78 -4.08 -1.76 6.00
C PRO A 78 -2.77 -1.38 5.28
N PRO A 79 -1.93 -0.51 5.88
CA PRO A 79 -0.62 -0.19 5.35
C PRO A 79 0.19 -1.42 4.93
N GLN A 80 0.91 -1.32 3.81
CA GLN A 80 1.69 -2.43 3.28
C GLN A 80 3.16 -2.04 3.12
N ILE A 81 4.04 -2.96 3.46
CA ILE A 81 5.46 -2.87 3.13
C ILE A 81 5.68 -3.57 1.79
N VAL A 82 6.19 -2.87 0.79
CA VAL A 82 6.36 -3.42 -0.56
C VAL A 82 7.76 -3.18 -1.12
N ASN A 83 8.19 -4.09 -1.98
CA ASN A 83 9.36 -3.89 -2.83
C ASN A 83 9.01 -3.11 -4.11
N ASN A 84 10.01 -2.86 -4.96
CA ASN A 84 9.82 -2.08 -6.18
C ASN A 84 9.17 -2.85 -7.34
N GLN A 85 8.80 -4.13 -7.18
CA GLN A 85 8.34 -4.98 -8.28
C GLN A 85 7.03 -4.48 -8.91
N GLY A 86 6.14 -3.85 -8.13
CA GLY A 86 4.90 -3.26 -8.65
C GLY A 86 5.17 -2.23 -9.76
N TRP A 87 6.09 -1.30 -9.52
CA TRP A 87 6.51 -0.33 -10.53
C TRP A 87 7.34 -0.95 -11.64
N LEU A 88 8.30 -1.82 -11.31
CA LEU A 88 9.19 -2.45 -12.31
C LEU A 88 8.42 -3.28 -13.35
N LYS A 89 7.31 -3.89 -12.94
CA LYS A 89 6.44 -4.67 -13.83
C LYS A 89 5.26 -3.88 -14.38
N GLY A 90 5.05 -2.64 -13.93
CA GLY A 90 4.03 -1.73 -14.43
C GLY A 90 2.64 -1.92 -13.84
N TYR A 91 2.52 -2.57 -12.69
CA TYR A 91 1.23 -2.65 -11.97
C TYR A 91 0.97 -1.41 -11.12
N PHE A 92 2.03 -0.68 -10.73
CA PHE A 92 1.93 0.59 -10.02
C PHE A 92 2.45 1.71 -10.92
N GLN A 93 1.64 2.74 -11.15
CA GLN A 93 1.99 3.88 -12.00
C GLN A 93 2.00 5.17 -11.17
N THR A 94 3.17 5.81 -11.08
CA THR A 94 3.30 7.13 -10.42
C THR A 94 2.60 8.19 -11.26
N VAL A 95 1.78 9.02 -10.62
CA VAL A 95 1.00 10.10 -11.25
C VAL A 95 1.40 11.48 -10.75
N ASP A 96 1.89 11.57 -9.51
CA ASP A 96 2.27 12.84 -8.89
C ASP A 96 3.28 12.64 -7.72
N ILE A 97 3.78 13.72 -7.15
CA ILE A 97 4.56 13.75 -5.91
C ILE A 97 3.96 14.82 -4.99
N GLN A 98 3.46 14.38 -3.83
CA GLN A 98 2.86 15.23 -2.80
C GLN A 98 3.58 15.04 -1.48
N SER A 99 3.65 16.07 -0.64
CA SER A 99 4.23 15.92 0.70
C SER A 99 3.47 14.88 1.52
N VAL A 100 4.19 14.10 2.32
CA VAL A 100 3.58 13.23 3.33
C VAL A 100 3.15 14.10 4.51
N LEU A 101 1.85 14.08 4.80
CA LEU A 101 1.21 14.87 5.85
C LEU A 101 1.58 14.33 7.23
N GLU A 102 1.56 15.21 8.24
CA GLU A 102 1.76 14.76 9.63
C GLU A 102 0.67 13.78 10.08
N GLU A 103 -0.56 13.94 9.60
CA GLU A 103 -1.65 12.98 9.86
C GLU A 103 -1.34 11.59 9.29
N GLU A 104 -0.69 11.51 8.12
CA GLU A 104 -0.29 10.24 7.51
C GLU A 104 0.83 9.57 8.32
N LYS A 105 1.73 10.34 8.91
CA LYS A 105 2.82 9.80 9.74
C LYS A 105 2.35 9.30 11.10
N ASN A 106 1.23 9.81 11.59
CA ASN A 106 0.71 9.53 12.93
C ASN A 106 -0.50 8.56 12.92
N ILE A 107 -0.76 7.88 11.79
CA ILE A 107 -1.76 6.81 11.77
C ILE A 107 -1.32 5.70 12.73
N ASP A 108 -2.22 5.28 13.62
CA ASP A 108 -2.01 4.14 14.50
C ASP A 108 -2.14 2.83 13.71
N PHE A 109 -1.01 2.33 13.21
CA PHE A 109 -0.90 1.04 12.58
C PHE A 109 0.27 0.23 13.12
N GLY A 110 0.21 -1.08 12.95
CA GLY A 110 1.35 -1.96 13.19
C GLY A 110 1.21 -3.30 12.49
N PHE A 111 2.19 -4.15 12.70
CA PHE A 111 2.25 -5.45 12.07
C PHE A 111 2.41 -6.56 13.10
N TRP A 112 1.67 -7.66 12.93
CA TRP A 112 1.83 -8.83 13.77
C TRP A 112 3.10 -9.60 13.37
N ASP A 113 4.08 -9.68 14.28
CA ASP A 113 5.30 -10.45 14.08
C ASP A 113 5.18 -11.82 14.77
N ILE A 114 5.25 -12.90 13.99
CA ILE A 114 5.11 -14.28 14.47
C ILE A 114 6.27 -14.69 15.41
N LYS A 115 7.48 -14.16 15.20
CA LYS A 115 8.65 -14.47 16.03
C LYS A 115 8.55 -13.78 17.39
N ILE A 116 8.11 -12.53 17.42
CA ILE A 116 7.94 -11.74 18.65
C ILE A 116 6.63 -12.10 19.37
N LYS A 117 5.64 -12.65 18.64
CA LYS A 117 4.27 -12.88 19.09
C LYS A 117 3.66 -11.61 19.67
N GLY A 118 3.77 -10.52 18.91
CA GLY A 118 3.30 -9.20 19.28
C GLY A 118 3.30 -8.27 18.09
N TYR A 119 2.77 -7.07 18.28
CA TYR A 119 2.75 -6.04 17.25
C TYR A 119 4.07 -5.26 17.22
N VAL A 120 4.49 -4.92 16.01
CA VAL A 120 5.66 -4.09 15.73
C VAL A 120 5.31 -2.94 14.77
N ASP A 121 6.11 -1.89 14.75
CA ASP A 121 6.06 -0.86 13.72
C ASP A 121 6.68 -1.32 12.38
N GLU A 122 6.78 -0.42 11.39
CA GLU A 122 7.38 -0.75 10.09
C GLU A 122 8.89 -1.01 10.14
N GLU A 123 9.58 -0.63 11.21
CA GLU A 123 10.99 -0.91 11.45
C GLU A 123 11.19 -2.28 12.14
N GLY A 124 10.12 -2.84 12.72
CA GLY A 124 10.15 -4.08 13.48
C GLY A 124 10.38 -3.85 14.98
N GLU A 125 10.18 -2.63 15.47
CA GLU A 125 10.21 -2.31 16.90
C GLU A 125 8.89 -2.65 17.55
N ARG A 126 8.94 -3.22 18.76
CA ARG A 126 7.75 -3.68 19.47
C ARG A 126 6.88 -2.52 19.91
N LEU A 127 5.58 -2.63 19.61
CA LEU A 127 4.54 -1.76 20.16
C LEU A 127 4.10 -2.25 21.55
N ASP A 128 3.72 -1.31 22.40
CA ASP A 128 3.22 -1.55 23.76
C ASP A 128 1.69 -1.67 23.85
N HIS A 129 1.01 -1.50 22.73
CA HIS A 129 -0.44 -1.57 22.58
C HIS A 129 -0.84 -2.41 21.36
N VAL A 130 -2.15 -2.69 21.23
CA VAL A 130 -2.73 -3.24 20.01
C VAL A 130 -3.08 -2.06 19.10
N PRO A 131 -2.44 -1.92 17.92
CA PRO A 131 -2.68 -0.79 17.03
C PRO A 131 -4.10 -0.87 16.43
N ALA A 132 -4.67 0.29 16.11
CA ALA A 132 -6.01 0.39 15.53
C ALA A 132 -6.13 -0.31 14.16
N ILE A 133 -5.06 -0.28 13.36
CA ILE A 133 -4.97 -0.95 12.06
C ILE A 133 -3.80 -1.94 12.09
N HIS A 134 -4.01 -3.19 11.68
CA HIS A 134 -2.92 -4.16 11.64
C HIS A 134 -3.04 -5.23 10.57
N GLU A 135 -1.87 -5.70 10.12
CA GLU A 135 -1.69 -6.82 9.19
C GLU A 135 -0.50 -7.68 9.65
N ASP A 136 -0.19 -8.79 8.98
CA ASP A 136 1.01 -9.59 9.26
C ASP A 136 2.31 -8.87 8.84
N PHE A 137 3.37 -9.02 9.64
CA PHE A 137 4.67 -8.42 9.35
C PHE A 137 5.38 -9.16 8.22
N GLY A 138 5.67 -8.44 7.13
CA GLY A 138 6.38 -8.99 5.98
C GLY A 138 6.31 -8.10 4.75
N ILE A 139 6.92 -8.56 3.67
CA ILE A 139 6.89 -7.85 2.39
C ILE A 139 5.66 -8.31 1.59
N GLY A 140 4.79 -7.37 1.27
CA GLY A 140 3.74 -7.51 0.28
C GLY A 140 4.30 -7.46 -1.16
N SER A 141 3.76 -8.31 -2.02
CA SER A 141 3.97 -8.21 -3.47
C SER A 141 2.89 -7.32 -4.10
N TYR A 142 3.09 -6.88 -5.34
CA TYR A 142 2.00 -6.23 -6.08
C TYR A 142 0.76 -7.14 -6.21
N GLY A 143 0.94 -8.46 -6.17
CA GLY A 143 -0.15 -9.43 -6.13
C GLY A 143 -0.91 -9.43 -4.81
N SER A 144 -0.22 -9.32 -3.67
CA SER A 144 -0.90 -9.25 -2.36
C SER A 144 -1.67 -7.95 -2.20
N VAL A 145 -1.09 -6.82 -2.67
CA VAL A 145 -1.81 -5.54 -2.73
C VAL A 145 -3.07 -5.66 -3.60
N GLY A 146 -2.96 -6.23 -4.81
CA GLY A 146 -4.11 -6.45 -5.68
C GLY A 146 -5.17 -7.39 -5.08
N TYR A 147 -4.74 -8.45 -4.39
CA TYR A 147 -5.64 -9.36 -3.67
C TYR A 147 -6.44 -8.63 -2.58
N SER A 148 -5.75 -7.89 -1.71
CA SER A 148 -6.39 -7.18 -0.60
C SER A 148 -7.39 -6.14 -1.11
N VAL A 149 -7.04 -5.39 -2.16
CA VAL A 149 -7.96 -4.42 -2.78
C VAL A 149 -9.18 -5.11 -3.39
N LYS A 150 -9.01 -6.16 -4.19
CA LYS A 150 -10.13 -6.90 -4.79
C LYS A 150 -11.05 -7.52 -3.74
N LYS A 151 -10.49 -8.08 -2.66
CA LYS A 151 -11.26 -8.63 -1.54
C LYS A 151 -12.19 -7.58 -0.93
N VAL A 152 -11.73 -6.34 -0.80
CA VAL A 152 -12.57 -5.23 -0.32
C VAL A 152 -13.72 -4.95 -1.31
N PHE A 153 -13.47 -4.94 -2.62
CA PHE A 153 -14.54 -4.81 -3.63
C PHE A 153 -15.57 -5.93 -3.52
N ASP A 154 -15.15 -7.19 -3.41
CA ASP A 154 -16.07 -8.33 -3.33
C ASP A 154 -17.00 -8.22 -2.11
N LEU A 155 -16.46 -7.80 -0.95
CA LEU A 155 -17.24 -7.59 0.27
C LEU A 155 -18.31 -6.48 0.13
N TYR A 156 -18.05 -5.45 -0.68
CA TYR A 156 -19.04 -4.40 -0.94
C TYR A 156 -20.12 -4.83 -1.95
N HIS A 157 -19.82 -5.77 -2.87
CA HIS A 157 -20.79 -6.24 -3.87
C HIS A 157 -21.64 -7.43 -3.37
N GLU A 158 -21.24 -8.10 -2.28
CA GLU A 158 -22.07 -9.11 -1.59
C GLU A 158 -23.17 -8.49 -0.70
N GLY A 159 -23.19 -7.17 -0.50
CA GLY A 159 -24.19 -6.46 0.29
C GLY A 159 -25.47 -6.04 -0.45
N ASP A 160 -25.56 -6.29 -1.76
CA ASP A 160 -26.65 -5.82 -2.64
C ASP A 160 -27.62 -6.93 -3.10
N TYR A 161 -27.70 -8.06 -2.38
CA TYR A 161 -28.63 -9.18 -2.68
C TYR A 161 -29.51 -9.58 -1.49
#